data_AF-A0A9J6E136-F1
#
_entry.id   AF-A0A9J6E136-F1
#
_cell.length_a   1.000
_cell.length_b   1.000
_cell.length_c   1.000
_cell.angle_alpha   90.00
_cell.angle_beta   90.00
_cell.angle_gamma   90.00
#
_symmetry.space_group_name_H-M   'P 1'
#
loop_
_entity.id
_entity.type
_entity.pdbx_description
1 polymer ?
#
loop_
_entity_poly.entity_id
_entity_poly.type
_entity_poly.pdbx_seq_one_letter_code
_entity_poly.pdbx_strand_id
1 'polypeptide(L)'
;MYAFFIDTAENLGERLWRLSFASLPRNRRKSPSVASTGHINVSDVELPQEVRSILDKGPKFAIQPCCKPSKLLSFVHDVARRVPEDVKNACIVEGIKCVNKHPLRRPRGENVKNVVKFLKDQNLTLQLSDKTGRFVVMAVDRHLVKAREAVEKNFSIVDLDGASLQNVHKKAVSLCKRLGLQKLEKDLKGCNGTTLRPFFTTKTHKQDNPFRMIVEDKVFGYVVRLANSTVRPSAEAVGLAFEAPGVGS
;
A
#
# COMPACT_ATOMS: atom_id res chain seq x y z
N MET A 1 -41.43 13.28 15.51
CA MET A 1 -40.21 14.14 15.60
C MET A 1 -38.98 13.46 15.00
N TYR A 2 -38.72 12.16 15.26
CA TYR A 2 -37.60 11.41 14.65
C TYR A 2 -37.66 11.27 13.11
N ALA A 3 -38.85 11.07 12.54
CA ALA A 3 -39.01 10.91 11.09
C ALA A 3 -38.58 12.15 10.28
N PHE A 4 -38.80 13.35 10.83
CA PHE A 4 -38.38 14.62 10.19
C PHE A 4 -36.86 14.73 10.13
N PHE A 5 -36.13 14.30 11.16
CA PHE A 5 -34.67 14.34 11.19
C PHE A 5 -34.03 13.33 10.22
N ILE A 6 -34.63 12.15 10.04
CA ILE A 6 -34.14 11.16 9.07
C ILE A 6 -34.34 11.68 7.64
N ASP A 7 -35.54 12.18 7.32
CA ASP A 7 -35.86 12.72 6.00
C ASP A 7 -34.99 13.95 5.67
N THR A 8 -34.75 14.82 6.66
CA THR A 8 -33.85 15.98 6.48
C THR A 8 -32.39 15.54 6.28
N ALA A 9 -31.92 14.50 6.97
CA ALA A 9 -30.56 13.99 6.85
C ALA A 9 -30.30 13.29 5.52
N GLU A 10 -31.26 12.50 5.03
CA GLU A 10 -31.18 11.85 3.72
C GLU A 10 -31.19 12.88 2.58
N ASN A 11 -32.11 13.87 2.65
CA ASN A 11 -32.17 14.97 1.69
C ASN A 11 -30.92 15.86 1.72
N LEU A 12 -30.35 16.11 2.91
CA LEU A 12 -29.10 16.86 3.05
C LEU A 12 -27.92 16.06 2.50
N GLY A 13 -27.85 14.76 2.77
CA GLY A 13 -26.82 13.86 2.24
C GLY A 13 -26.85 13.82 0.71
N GLU A 14 -28.02 13.65 0.11
CA GLU A 14 -28.18 13.65 -1.33
C GLU A 14 -27.85 15.02 -1.95
N ARG A 15 -28.26 16.12 -1.30
CA ARG A 15 -27.94 17.48 -1.74
C ARG A 15 -26.45 17.77 -1.66
N LEU A 16 -25.77 17.38 -0.59
CA LEU A 16 -24.32 17.51 -0.45
C LEU A 16 -23.57 16.63 -1.45
N TRP A 17 -24.08 15.42 -1.73
CA TRP A 17 -23.53 14.54 -2.76
C TRP A 17 -23.68 15.15 -4.15
N ARG A 18 -24.85 15.70 -4.50
CA ARG A 18 -25.08 16.39 -5.78
C ARG A 18 -24.24 17.65 -5.92
N LEU A 19 -24.07 18.44 -4.87
CA LEU A 19 -23.18 19.62 -4.86
C LEU A 19 -21.72 19.22 -5.02
N SER A 20 -21.28 18.16 -4.34
CA SER A 20 -19.93 17.60 -4.51
C SER A 20 -19.73 17.05 -5.92
N PHE A 21 -20.73 16.37 -6.48
CA PHE A 21 -20.64 15.82 -7.84
C PHE A 21 -20.69 16.91 -8.92
N ALA A 22 -21.39 18.01 -8.66
CA ALA A 22 -21.41 19.18 -9.52
C ALA A 22 -20.10 19.98 -9.46
N SER A 23 -19.41 19.97 -8.30
CA SER A 23 -18.09 20.57 -8.14
C SER A 23 -16.94 19.68 -8.63
N LEU A 24 -17.19 18.38 -8.83
CA LEU A 24 -16.25 17.52 -9.55
C LEU A 24 -16.11 18.03 -10.99
N PRO A 25 -14.89 18.29 -11.46
CA PRO A 25 -14.66 18.85 -12.79
C PRO A 25 -15.23 17.91 -13.86
N ARG A 26 -16.33 18.34 -14.51
CA ARG A 26 -16.98 17.61 -15.63
C ARG A 26 -16.12 17.50 -16.89
N ASN A 27 -14.98 18.17 -16.93
CA ASN A 27 -13.99 18.08 -17.99
C ASN A 27 -12.76 17.30 -17.52
N ARG A 28 -12.71 16.00 -17.85
CA ARG A 28 -11.46 15.22 -17.89
C ARG A 28 -10.61 15.64 -19.11
N ARG A 29 -10.10 16.87 -19.12
CA ARG A 29 -8.93 17.24 -19.94
C ARG A 29 -8.15 18.32 -19.18
N LYS A 30 -6.94 17.95 -18.78
CA LYS A 30 -5.96 18.73 -18.03
C LYS A 30 -6.29 18.87 -16.54
N SER A 31 -5.93 17.83 -15.78
CA SER A 31 -5.51 18.06 -14.40
C SER A 31 -4.43 19.15 -14.40
N PRO A 32 -4.50 20.16 -13.52
CA PRO A 32 -3.41 21.10 -13.38
C PRO A 32 -2.15 20.31 -13.01
N SER A 33 -1.14 20.38 -13.88
CA SER A 33 0.18 19.84 -13.66
C SER A 33 0.82 20.62 -12.52
N VAL A 34 0.56 20.22 -11.28
CA VAL A 34 1.40 20.64 -10.16
C VAL A 34 2.67 19.79 -10.22
N ALA A 35 3.59 20.31 -11.03
CA ALA A 35 5.04 20.13 -11.04
C ALA A 35 5.57 19.06 -10.08
N SER A 36 5.58 17.82 -10.54
CA SER A 36 6.46 16.80 -9.98
C SER A 36 6.71 15.66 -10.96
N THR A 37 6.75 15.99 -12.25
CA THR A 37 7.09 15.06 -13.34
C THR A 37 8.51 14.52 -13.13
N GLY A 38 8.63 13.21 -12.98
CA GLY A 38 9.92 12.53 -12.93
C GLY A 38 10.03 11.49 -11.83
N HIS A 39 10.47 10.29 -12.20
CA HIS A 39 11.19 9.42 -11.28
C HIS A 39 12.54 10.05 -10.89
N ILE A 40 13.11 9.60 -9.78
CA ILE A 40 14.44 10.04 -9.34
C ILE A 40 15.38 8.86 -9.55
N ASN A 41 16.32 8.99 -10.49
CA ASN A 41 17.36 7.98 -10.68
C ASN A 41 18.55 8.28 -9.76
N VAL A 42 18.79 7.38 -8.81
CA VAL A 42 19.95 7.41 -7.89
C VAL A 42 20.96 6.31 -8.27
N SER A 43 20.67 5.54 -9.32
CA SER A 43 21.59 4.58 -9.92
C SER A 43 22.40 5.21 -11.04
N ASP A 44 23.58 4.66 -11.28
CA ASP A 44 24.46 5.06 -12.39
C ASP A 44 24.04 4.40 -13.73
N VAL A 45 22.90 3.70 -13.74
CA VAL A 45 22.37 3.00 -14.92
C VAL A 45 21.39 3.88 -15.67
N GLU A 46 21.58 3.99 -16.99
CA GLU A 46 20.64 4.69 -17.86
C GLU A 46 19.36 3.88 -18.08
N LEU A 47 18.22 4.48 -17.75
CA LEU A 47 16.92 3.85 -17.97
C LEU A 47 16.44 4.04 -19.41
N PRO A 48 15.92 3.01 -20.10
CA PRO A 48 15.29 3.17 -21.41
C PRO A 48 14.08 4.10 -21.35
N GLN A 49 13.79 4.80 -22.46
CA GLN A 49 12.71 5.79 -22.53
C GLN A 49 11.33 5.19 -22.18
N GLU A 50 11.09 3.95 -22.56
CA GLU A 50 9.85 3.23 -22.23
C GLU A 50 9.67 3.07 -20.71
N VAL A 51 10.75 2.71 -20.00
CA VAL A 51 10.76 2.52 -18.54
C VAL A 51 10.57 3.87 -17.85
N ARG A 52 11.30 4.92 -18.29
CA ARG A 52 11.14 6.29 -17.78
C ARG A 52 9.70 6.75 -17.89
N SER A 53 9.08 6.58 -19.05
CA SER A 53 7.71 7.03 -19.32
C SER A 53 6.67 6.43 -18.37
N ILE A 54 6.88 5.20 -17.90
CA ILE A 54 5.99 4.52 -16.96
C ILE A 54 6.28 4.98 -15.53
N LEU A 55 7.56 5.07 -15.15
CA LEU A 55 7.95 5.51 -13.80
C LEU A 55 7.60 6.99 -13.55
N ASP A 56 7.62 7.83 -14.57
CA ASP A 56 7.25 9.25 -14.49
C ASP A 56 5.78 9.49 -14.15
N LYS A 57 4.92 8.49 -14.38
CA LYS A 57 3.50 8.55 -13.98
C LYS A 57 3.33 8.46 -12.46
N GLY A 58 4.35 7.95 -11.76
CA GLY A 58 4.41 7.87 -10.32
C GLY A 58 3.56 6.75 -9.71
N PRO A 59 3.67 6.55 -8.38
CA PRO A 59 3.04 5.44 -7.66
C PRO A 59 1.52 5.56 -7.53
N LYS A 60 0.96 6.76 -7.75
CA LYS A 60 -0.49 6.98 -7.79
C LYS A 60 -1.08 6.72 -9.17
N PHE A 61 -0.28 6.30 -10.14
CA PHE A 61 -0.78 5.86 -11.43
C PHE A 61 -1.55 4.55 -11.26
N ALA A 62 -2.86 4.68 -11.06
CA ALA A 62 -3.76 3.54 -11.04
C ALA A 62 -4.01 3.09 -12.48
N ILE A 63 -3.43 1.94 -12.85
CA ILE A 63 -3.91 1.22 -14.01
C ILE A 63 -5.34 0.78 -13.68
N GLN A 64 -6.29 1.16 -14.54
CA GLN A 64 -7.69 0.77 -14.35
C GLN A 64 -7.75 -0.76 -14.24
N PRO A 65 -8.26 -1.32 -13.12
CA PRO A 65 -8.33 -2.76 -12.96
C PRO A 65 -9.21 -3.34 -14.08
N CYS A 66 -8.71 -4.39 -14.72
CA CYS A 66 -9.46 -5.10 -15.74
C CYS A 66 -10.60 -5.90 -15.08
N CYS A 67 -11.74 -5.25 -14.85
CA CYS A 67 -12.94 -5.95 -14.40
C CYS A 67 -13.58 -6.66 -15.58
N LYS A 68 -13.88 -7.95 -15.44
CA LYS A 68 -14.69 -8.66 -16.44
C LYS A 68 -16.12 -8.07 -16.41
N PRO A 69 -16.82 -7.98 -17.55
CA PRO A 69 -18.21 -7.52 -17.59
C PRO A 69 -19.12 -8.27 -16.61
N SER A 70 -18.93 -9.59 -16.45
CA SER A 70 -19.66 -10.40 -15.47
C SER A 70 -19.49 -9.92 -14.02
N LYS A 71 -18.28 -9.47 -13.65
CA LYS A 71 -18.00 -8.94 -12.30
C LYS A 71 -18.64 -7.57 -12.09
N LEU A 72 -18.72 -6.74 -13.14
CA LEU A 72 -19.43 -5.47 -13.08
C LEU A 72 -20.94 -5.68 -12.92
N LEU A 73 -21.53 -6.65 -13.63
CA LEU A 73 -22.94 -6.99 -13.47
C LEU A 73 -23.24 -7.52 -12.06
N SER A 74 -22.36 -8.37 -11.51
CA SER A 74 -22.46 -8.78 -10.11
C SER A 74 -22.47 -7.57 -9.16
N PHE A 75 -21.60 -6.59 -9.40
CA PHE A 75 -21.55 -5.38 -8.60
C PHE A 75 -22.84 -4.55 -8.71
N VAL A 76 -23.41 -4.43 -9.92
CA VAL A 76 -24.72 -3.79 -10.13
C VAL A 76 -25.79 -4.50 -9.30
N HIS A 77 -25.81 -5.84 -9.29
CA HIS A 77 -26.75 -6.61 -8.48
C HIS A 77 -26.52 -6.46 -6.97
N ASP A 78 -25.26 -6.39 -6.51
CA ASP A 78 -24.93 -6.19 -5.10
C ASP A 78 -25.34 -4.79 -4.62
N VAL A 79 -25.20 -3.77 -5.46
CA VAL A 79 -25.70 -2.41 -5.19
C VAL A 79 -27.23 -2.42 -5.15
N ALA A 80 -27.87 -3.03 -6.15
CA ALA A 80 -29.33 -3.11 -6.21
C ALA A 80 -29.94 -3.87 -5.01
N ARG A 81 -29.21 -4.80 -4.39
CA ARG A 81 -29.66 -5.50 -3.17
C ARG A 81 -29.81 -4.56 -1.96
N ARG A 82 -29.13 -3.42 -1.95
CA ARG A 82 -29.18 -2.42 -0.87
C ARG A 82 -30.19 -1.30 -1.14
N VAL A 83 -30.85 -1.35 -2.29
CA VAL A 83 -31.79 -0.34 -2.77
C VAL A 83 -33.22 -0.83 -2.47
N PRO A 84 -34.17 0.06 -2.09
CA PRO A 84 -35.57 -0.30 -1.88
C PRO A 84 -36.19 -1.04 -3.08
N GLU A 85 -37.10 -1.99 -2.81
CA GLU A 85 -37.63 -2.92 -3.84
C GLU A 85 -38.38 -2.20 -4.98
N ASP A 86 -38.97 -1.04 -4.71
CA ASP A 86 -39.67 -0.18 -5.67
C ASP A 86 -38.75 0.41 -6.74
N VAL A 87 -37.50 0.71 -6.40
CA VAL A 87 -36.50 1.31 -7.31
C VAL A 87 -35.42 0.33 -7.78
N LYS A 88 -35.41 -0.89 -7.24
CA LYS A 88 -34.41 -1.93 -7.53
C LYS A 88 -34.29 -2.28 -9.00
N ASN A 89 -35.42 -2.49 -9.69
CA ASN A 89 -35.43 -2.81 -11.12
C ASN A 89 -34.90 -1.64 -11.97
N ALA A 90 -35.26 -0.40 -11.63
CA ALA A 90 -34.75 0.78 -12.30
C ALA A 90 -33.24 0.94 -12.11
N CYS A 91 -32.73 0.67 -10.90
CA CYS A 91 -31.31 0.66 -10.58
C CYS A 91 -30.53 -0.37 -11.40
N ILE A 92 -31.05 -1.59 -11.53
CA ILE A 92 -30.43 -2.66 -12.34
C ILE A 92 -30.38 -2.24 -13.82
N VAL A 93 -31.48 -1.72 -14.37
CA VAL A 93 -31.57 -1.30 -15.78
C VAL A 93 -30.58 -0.15 -16.06
N GLU A 94 -30.49 0.86 -15.19
CA GLU A 94 -29.52 1.94 -15.36
C GLU A 94 -28.07 1.46 -15.14
N GLY A 95 -27.84 0.54 -14.21
CA GLY A 95 -26.53 -0.09 -14.01
C GLY A 95 -26.06 -0.85 -15.25
N ILE A 96 -26.93 -1.66 -15.86
CA ILE A 96 -26.64 -2.38 -17.11
C ILE A 96 -26.38 -1.39 -18.26
N LYS A 97 -27.19 -0.34 -18.40
CA LYS A 97 -26.97 0.72 -19.39
C LYS A 97 -25.61 1.39 -19.20
N CYS A 98 -25.18 1.67 -17.97
CA CYS A 98 -23.87 2.24 -17.67
C CYS A 98 -22.72 1.30 -18.09
N VAL A 99 -22.83 0.00 -17.79
CA VAL A 99 -21.84 -1.01 -18.19
C VAL A 99 -21.74 -1.12 -19.71
N ASN A 100 -22.87 -1.07 -20.42
CA ASN A 100 -22.91 -1.18 -21.88
C ASN A 100 -22.44 0.10 -22.60
N LYS A 101 -22.76 1.29 -22.07
CA LYS A 101 -22.32 2.59 -22.63
C LYS A 101 -20.82 2.82 -22.48
N HIS A 102 -20.21 2.25 -21.45
CA HIS A 102 -18.79 2.36 -21.19
C HIS A 102 -18.15 0.97 -21.22
N PRO A 103 -18.02 0.33 -22.40
CA PRO A 103 -17.29 -0.92 -22.50
C PRO A 103 -15.90 -0.67 -21.94
N LEU A 104 -15.56 -1.42 -20.89
CA LEU A 104 -14.24 -1.32 -20.28
C LEU A 104 -13.22 -1.58 -21.39
N ARG A 105 -12.51 -0.52 -21.79
CA ARG A 105 -11.33 -0.70 -22.60
C ARG A 105 -10.43 -1.62 -21.79
N ARG A 106 -10.04 -2.76 -22.37
CA ARG A 106 -8.94 -3.54 -21.81
C ARG A 106 -7.85 -2.52 -21.52
N PRO A 107 -7.35 -2.41 -20.27
CA PRO A 107 -6.22 -1.55 -20.03
C PRO A 107 -5.20 -1.97 -21.08
N ARG A 108 -4.80 -1.04 -21.97
CA ARG A 108 -3.60 -1.24 -22.76
C ARG A 108 -2.57 -1.53 -21.71
N GLY A 109 -2.16 -2.80 -21.62
CA GLY A 109 -1.27 -3.24 -20.57
C GLY A 109 0.00 -2.47 -20.80
N GLU A 110 0.12 -1.31 -20.16
CA GLU A 110 1.39 -0.64 -20.09
C GLU A 110 2.32 -1.68 -19.49
N ASN A 111 3.46 -1.86 -20.15
CA ASN A 111 4.34 -3.00 -19.93
C ASN A 111 5.07 -2.87 -18.59
N VAL A 112 4.35 -2.71 -17.48
CA VAL A 112 4.86 -2.76 -16.11
C VAL A 112 5.62 -4.06 -15.90
N LYS A 113 5.19 -5.16 -16.56
CA LYS A 113 5.95 -6.42 -16.59
C LYS A 113 7.34 -6.24 -17.18
N ASN A 114 7.48 -5.50 -18.29
CA ASN A 114 8.78 -5.23 -18.91
C ASN A 114 9.62 -4.31 -18.04
N VAL A 115 9.01 -3.31 -17.38
CA VAL A 115 9.70 -2.45 -16.41
C VAL A 115 10.24 -3.28 -15.25
N VAL A 116 9.42 -4.15 -14.67
CA VAL A 116 9.83 -5.05 -13.57
C VAL A 116 10.93 -6.00 -14.03
N LYS A 117 10.82 -6.56 -15.24
CA LYS A 117 11.85 -7.42 -15.81
C LYS A 117 13.17 -6.65 -15.98
N PHE A 118 13.12 -5.47 -16.59
CA PHE A 118 14.30 -4.62 -16.77
C PHE A 118 14.97 -4.26 -15.44
N LEU A 119 14.19 -3.88 -14.42
CA LEU A 119 14.73 -3.56 -13.10
C LEU A 119 15.42 -4.78 -12.48
N LYS A 120 14.85 -5.98 -12.63
CA LYS A 120 15.49 -7.23 -12.18
C LYS A 120 16.77 -7.53 -12.96
N ASP A 121 16.72 -7.44 -14.29
CA ASP A 121 17.85 -7.75 -15.16
C ASP A 121 19.05 -6.81 -14.91
N GLN A 122 18.79 -5.58 -14.46
CA GLN A 122 19.82 -4.57 -14.12
C GLN A 122 20.16 -4.50 -12.63
N ASN A 123 19.66 -5.41 -11.78
CA ASN A 123 19.84 -5.37 -10.32
C ASN A 123 19.45 -4.01 -9.71
N LEU A 124 18.33 -3.45 -10.17
CA LEU A 124 17.75 -2.21 -9.69
C LEU A 124 16.50 -2.50 -8.85
N THR A 125 16.30 -1.68 -7.82
CA THR A 125 15.11 -1.70 -6.96
C THR A 125 14.41 -0.35 -6.97
N LEU A 126 13.11 -0.39 -6.67
CA LEU A 126 12.22 0.76 -6.68
C LEU A 126 11.84 1.11 -5.24
N GLN A 127 12.06 2.36 -4.86
CA GLN A 127 11.69 2.91 -3.56
C GLN A 127 10.71 4.05 -3.72
N LEU A 128 9.92 4.31 -2.68
CA LEU A 128 9.04 5.48 -2.63
C LEU A 128 9.76 6.64 -1.97
N SER A 129 9.69 7.81 -2.57
CA SER A 129 10.17 9.03 -1.93
C SER A 129 9.21 9.44 -0.81
N ASP A 130 9.76 9.84 0.33
CA ASP A 130 9.01 10.23 1.53
C ASP A 130 8.04 11.41 1.31
N LYS A 131 8.57 12.57 0.86
CA LYS A 131 7.76 13.80 0.72
C LYS A 131 7.09 13.93 -0.64
N THR A 132 7.79 13.52 -1.69
CA THR A 132 7.36 13.77 -3.07
C THR A 132 6.43 12.70 -3.63
N GLY A 133 6.30 11.55 -2.96
CA GLY A 133 5.53 10.42 -3.48
C GLY A 133 5.92 10.00 -4.91
N ARG A 134 7.19 10.14 -5.29
CA ARG A 134 7.79 9.71 -6.56
C ARG A 134 8.48 8.36 -6.41
N PHE A 135 8.69 7.70 -7.53
CA PHE A 135 9.57 6.53 -7.59
C PHE A 135 11.03 6.95 -7.55
N VAL A 136 11.82 6.23 -6.77
CA VAL A 136 13.27 6.35 -6.68
C VAL A 136 13.87 5.04 -7.15
N VAL A 137 14.67 5.09 -8.20
CA VAL A 137 15.38 3.92 -8.76
C VAL A 137 16.78 3.90 -8.17
N MET A 138 17.22 2.76 -7.66
CA MET A 138 18.56 2.57 -7.13
C MET A 138 19.07 1.15 -7.30
N ALA A 139 20.39 0.96 -7.29
CA ALA A 139 20.99 -0.36 -7.27
C ALA A 139 20.61 -1.13 -6.00
N VAL A 140 20.43 -2.45 -6.13
CA VAL A 140 20.10 -3.34 -5.01
C VAL A 140 21.16 -3.27 -3.92
N ASP A 141 22.45 -3.26 -4.27
CA ASP A 141 23.53 -3.21 -3.26
C ASP A 141 23.45 -1.93 -2.42
N ARG A 142 23.25 -0.78 -3.08
CA ARG A 142 23.08 0.51 -2.40
C ARG A 142 21.81 0.53 -1.54
N HIS A 143 20.75 -0.13 -1.98
CA HIS A 143 19.54 -0.29 -1.19
C HIS A 143 19.79 -1.11 0.08
N LEU A 144 20.52 -2.22 -0.01
CA LEU A 144 20.80 -3.09 1.14
C LEU A 144 21.67 -2.37 2.18
N VAL A 145 22.68 -1.62 1.75
CA VAL A 145 23.51 -0.80 2.66
C VAL A 145 22.65 0.23 3.39
N LYS A 146 21.83 1.00 2.67
CA LYS A 146 20.96 2.03 3.27
C LYS A 146 19.85 1.45 4.14
N ALA A 147 19.35 0.27 3.79
CA ALA A 147 18.40 -0.46 4.60
C ALA A 147 19.05 -0.88 5.93
N ARG A 148 20.26 -1.42 5.88
CA ARG A 148 21.03 -1.81 7.06
C ARG A 148 21.35 -0.62 7.97
N GLU A 149 21.85 0.48 7.40
CA GLU A 149 22.08 1.72 8.16
C GLU A 149 20.82 2.25 8.83
N ALA A 150 19.68 2.17 8.14
CA ALA A 150 18.40 2.54 8.72
C ALA A 150 17.97 1.58 9.83
N VAL A 151 18.26 0.28 9.71
CA VAL A 151 18.01 -0.72 10.76
C VAL A 151 18.84 -0.43 12.00
N GLU A 152 20.15 -0.35 11.85
CA GLU A 152 21.08 -0.10 12.97
C GLU A 152 20.81 1.25 13.66
N LYS A 153 20.33 2.25 12.90
CA LYS A 153 19.95 3.54 13.48
C LYS A 153 18.66 3.49 14.32
N ASN A 154 17.68 2.68 13.95
CA ASN A 154 16.37 2.66 14.61
C ASN A 154 16.24 1.52 15.63
N PHE A 155 17.09 0.49 15.55
CA PHE A 155 17.02 -0.68 16.40
C PHE A 155 18.34 -0.99 17.06
N SER A 156 18.28 -1.29 18.36
CA SER A 156 19.38 -1.89 19.10
C SER A 156 19.37 -3.40 18.91
N ILE A 157 20.54 -3.98 18.65
CA ILE A 157 20.71 -5.44 18.73
C ILE A 157 20.46 -5.85 20.18
N VAL A 158 19.59 -6.85 20.35
CA VAL A 158 19.35 -7.46 21.66
C VAL A 158 19.95 -8.85 21.59
N ASP A 159 21.05 -9.04 22.32
CA ASP A 159 21.58 -10.37 22.57
C ASP A 159 20.58 -11.13 23.43
N LEU A 160 20.10 -12.25 22.92
CA LEU A 160 19.11 -13.07 23.60
C LEU A 160 19.75 -14.09 24.56
N ASP A 161 21.05 -13.95 24.89
CA ASP A 161 21.81 -14.89 25.72
C ASP A 161 21.59 -16.36 25.33
N GLY A 162 21.56 -16.64 24.01
CA GLY A 162 21.30 -17.97 23.46
C GLY A 162 19.82 -18.40 23.42
N ALA A 163 18.87 -17.56 23.87
CA ALA A 163 17.45 -17.82 23.70
C ALA A 163 17.00 -17.52 22.26
N SER A 164 16.25 -18.44 21.66
CA SER A 164 15.63 -18.19 20.35
C SER A 164 14.44 -17.23 20.45
N LEU A 165 14.12 -16.53 19.36
CA LEU A 165 12.91 -15.69 19.29
C LEU A 165 11.64 -16.49 19.64
N GLN A 166 11.61 -17.76 19.22
CA GLN A 166 10.53 -18.68 19.52
C GLN A 166 10.35 -18.90 21.03
N ASN A 167 11.43 -18.95 21.80
CA ASN A 167 11.36 -19.08 23.26
C ASN A 167 10.84 -17.80 23.90
N VAL A 168 11.22 -16.63 23.39
CA VAL A 168 10.69 -15.34 23.85
C VAL A 168 9.19 -15.23 23.53
N HIS A 169 8.78 -15.65 22.34
CA HIS A 169 7.37 -15.68 21.92
C HIS A 169 6.54 -16.61 22.81
N LYS A 170 7.02 -17.84 23.07
CA LYS A 170 6.37 -18.78 24.00
C LYS A 170 6.22 -18.19 25.40
N LYS A 171 7.25 -17.50 25.91
CA LYS A 171 7.21 -16.79 27.20
C LYS A 171 6.20 -15.64 27.19
N ALA A 172 6.10 -14.89 26.10
CA ALA A 172 5.11 -13.82 25.96
C ALA A 172 3.67 -14.37 25.95
N VAL A 173 3.43 -15.47 25.22
CA VAL A 173 2.13 -16.16 25.19
C VAL A 173 1.77 -16.70 26.57
N SER A 174 2.71 -17.35 27.28
CA SER A 174 2.46 -17.87 28.63
C SER A 174 2.21 -16.75 29.64
N LEU A 175 2.90 -15.61 29.51
CA LEU A 175 2.66 -14.43 30.32
C LEU A 175 1.26 -13.85 30.09
N CYS A 176 0.83 -13.72 28.83
CA CYS A 176 -0.52 -13.25 28.50
C CYS A 176 -1.60 -14.16 29.07
N LYS A 177 -1.40 -15.49 28.98
CA LYS A 177 -2.30 -16.49 29.58
C LYS A 177 -2.37 -16.32 31.10
N ARG A 178 -1.23 -16.15 31.77
CA ARG A 178 -1.15 -15.96 33.23
C ARG A 178 -1.84 -14.66 33.68
N LEU A 179 -1.77 -13.61 32.87
CA LEU A 179 -2.41 -12.32 33.14
C LEU A 179 -3.89 -12.26 32.70
N GLY A 180 -4.45 -13.34 32.16
CA GLY A 180 -5.84 -13.37 31.70
C GLY A 180 -6.10 -12.55 30.43
N LEU A 181 -5.06 -12.19 29.67
CA LEU A 181 -5.16 -11.36 28.45
C LEU A 181 -5.51 -12.22 27.23
N GLN A 182 -6.72 -12.81 27.22
CA GLN A 182 -7.14 -13.80 26.24
C GLN A 182 -7.10 -13.30 24.78
N LYS A 183 -7.47 -12.04 24.54
CA LYS A 183 -7.41 -11.43 23.20
C LYS A 183 -5.96 -11.35 22.69
N LEU A 184 -5.07 -10.81 23.52
CA LEU A 184 -3.65 -10.65 23.20
C LEU A 184 -2.95 -12.01 23.02
N GLU A 185 -3.31 -13.00 23.84
CA GLU A 185 -2.83 -14.38 23.68
C GLU A 185 -3.20 -14.95 22.32
N LYS A 186 -4.46 -14.78 21.89
CA LYS A 186 -4.96 -15.25 20.59
C LYS A 186 -4.23 -14.55 19.45
N ASP A 187 -4.06 -13.23 19.56
CA ASP A 187 -3.38 -12.42 18.54
C ASP A 187 -1.89 -12.82 18.42
N LEU A 188 -1.20 -13.04 19.54
CA LEU A 188 0.19 -13.53 19.56
C LEU A 188 0.33 -14.94 18.98
N LYS A 189 -0.58 -15.85 19.31
CA LYS A 189 -0.60 -17.22 18.75
C LYS A 189 -0.86 -17.24 17.25
N GLY A 190 -1.64 -16.29 16.73
CA GLY A 190 -1.90 -16.13 15.31
C GLY A 190 -0.73 -15.52 14.52
N CYS A 191 0.28 -15.00 15.21
CA CYS A 191 1.46 -14.41 14.56
C CYS A 191 2.47 -15.50 14.19
N ASN A 192 2.63 -15.75 12.89
CA ASN A 192 3.71 -16.57 12.34
C ASN A 192 4.91 -15.67 11.99
N GLY A 193 6.01 -15.78 12.73
CA GLY A 193 7.24 -15.02 12.50
C GLY A 193 7.29 -13.68 13.24
N THR A 194 7.97 -12.69 12.65
CA THR A 194 8.09 -11.36 13.25
C THR A 194 6.77 -10.59 13.14
N THR A 195 6.35 -10.02 14.26
CA THR A 195 5.15 -9.15 14.34
C THR A 195 5.36 -7.82 13.63
N LEU A 196 6.61 -7.35 13.60
CA LEU A 196 7.02 -6.11 12.97
C LEU A 196 7.54 -6.34 11.55
N ARG A 197 7.01 -5.57 10.60
CA ARG A 197 7.47 -5.54 9.21
C ARG A 197 8.05 -4.15 8.91
N PRO A 198 9.39 -4.01 8.84
CA PRO A 198 9.99 -2.77 8.42
C PRO A 198 9.81 -2.57 6.90
N PHE A 199 9.55 -1.34 6.50
CA PHE A 199 9.64 -0.89 5.12
C PHE A 199 10.29 0.50 5.06
N PHE A 200 10.84 0.84 3.90
CA PHE A 200 11.67 2.03 3.76
C PHE A 200 11.07 3.03 2.77
N THR A 201 11.27 4.31 3.06
CA THR A 201 11.01 5.42 2.13
C THR A 201 12.26 6.28 2.03
N THR A 202 12.56 6.79 0.84
CA THR A 202 13.78 7.55 0.60
C THR A 202 13.55 9.05 0.85
N LYS A 203 14.39 9.68 1.68
CA LYS A 203 14.37 11.13 1.89
C LYS A 203 15.15 11.85 0.79
N THR A 204 14.50 12.08 -0.34
CA THR A 204 15.08 12.71 -1.54
C THR A 204 15.44 14.19 -1.39
N HIS A 205 15.06 14.82 -0.28
CA HIS A 205 15.36 16.22 0.04
C HIS A 205 16.57 16.37 0.98
N LYS A 206 17.23 15.25 1.33
CA LYS A 206 18.42 15.25 2.18
C LYS A 206 19.60 14.71 1.37
N GLN A 207 20.80 15.21 1.67
CA GLN A 207 22.03 14.69 1.08
C GLN A 207 22.16 13.19 1.33
N ASP A 208 22.69 12.49 0.32
CA ASP A 208 22.80 11.03 0.27
C ASP A 208 21.47 10.26 0.44
N ASN A 209 20.31 10.86 0.22
CA ASN A 209 19.05 10.12 0.08
C ASN A 209 18.79 9.05 1.18
N PRO A 210 18.86 9.39 2.49
CA PRO A 210 18.80 8.40 3.55
C PRO A 210 17.40 7.80 3.65
N PHE A 211 17.33 6.56 4.14
CA PHE A 211 16.05 5.90 4.36
C PHE A 211 15.39 6.40 5.63
N ARG A 212 14.08 6.62 5.54
CA ARG A 212 13.16 6.61 6.66
C ARG A 212 12.60 5.20 6.74
N MET A 213 12.90 4.51 7.84
CA MET A 213 12.21 3.28 8.17
C MET A 213 10.82 3.60 8.72
N ILE A 214 9.86 2.78 8.34
CA ILE A 214 8.51 2.75 8.86
C ILE A 214 8.24 1.29 9.24
N VAL A 215 7.59 1.07 10.38
CA VAL A 215 7.34 -0.28 10.88
C VAL A 215 5.85 -0.50 10.90
N GLU A 216 5.40 -1.53 10.20
CA GLU A 216 4.03 -2.01 10.27
C GLU A 216 3.95 -3.11 11.33
N ASP A 217 3.00 -2.97 12.25
CA ASP A 217 2.68 -4.01 13.22
C ASP A 217 1.55 -4.88 12.68
N LYS A 218 1.86 -6.15 12.36
CA LYS A 218 0.90 -7.11 11.83
C LYS A 218 -0.16 -7.52 12.84
N VAL A 219 0.11 -7.39 14.15
CA VAL A 219 -0.81 -7.80 15.21
C VAL A 219 -1.94 -6.78 15.35
N PHE A 220 -1.60 -5.50 15.24
CA PHE A 220 -2.53 -4.41 15.54
C PHE A 220 -2.95 -3.60 14.31
N GLY A 221 -2.37 -3.86 13.13
CA GLY A 221 -2.73 -3.17 11.89
C GLY A 221 -2.37 -1.68 11.87
N TYR A 222 -1.49 -1.24 12.79
CA TYR A 222 -1.05 0.15 12.88
C TYR A 222 0.33 0.33 12.23
N VAL A 223 0.48 1.45 11.53
CA VAL A 223 1.77 1.91 11.01
C VAL A 223 2.44 2.75 12.10
N VAL A 224 3.47 2.20 12.73
CA VAL A 224 4.25 2.91 13.74
C VAL A 224 5.36 3.67 13.03
N ARG A 225 5.30 5.00 13.12
CA ARG A 225 6.39 5.87 12.70
C ARG A 225 7.37 5.97 13.87
N LEU A 226 8.48 5.23 13.80
CA LEU A 226 9.54 5.37 14.79
C LEU A 226 10.22 6.73 14.60
N ALA A 227 9.89 7.66 15.49
CA ALA A 227 10.62 8.90 15.68
C ALA A 227 11.28 8.81 17.05
N ASN A 228 12.55 8.41 17.09
CA ASN A 228 13.36 8.33 18.31
C ASN A 228 12.63 7.67 19.50
N SER A 229 11.95 6.55 19.27
CA SER A 229 11.33 5.78 20.34
C SER A 229 11.92 4.38 20.38
N THR A 230 12.36 4.02 21.59
CA THR A 230 12.85 2.71 22.01
C THR A 230 11.75 1.66 21.89
N VAL A 231 11.52 1.15 20.68
CA VAL A 231 10.73 -0.06 20.45
C VAL A 231 11.66 -1.12 19.91
N ARG A 232 11.65 -2.30 20.55
CA ARG A 232 12.65 -3.37 20.42
C ARG A 232 12.12 -4.51 19.54
N PRO A 233 12.64 -4.71 18.32
CA PRO A 233 12.48 -5.96 17.58
C PRO A 233 13.70 -6.86 17.73
N SER A 234 13.46 -8.14 17.50
CA SER A 234 14.46 -9.21 17.47
C SER A 234 15.28 -9.23 16.19
N ALA A 235 16.53 -9.70 16.31
CA ALA A 235 17.53 -9.87 15.26
C ALA A 235 17.09 -10.75 14.07
N GLU A 236 16.08 -11.62 14.23
CA GLU A 236 15.54 -12.44 13.11
C GLU A 236 14.78 -11.62 12.05
N ALA A 237 14.31 -10.41 12.41
CA ALA A 237 13.69 -9.48 11.45
C ALA A 237 14.68 -8.94 10.41
N VAL A 238 15.98 -8.97 10.72
CA VAL A 238 17.04 -8.54 9.80
C VAL A 238 17.36 -9.68 8.80
N GLY A 239 17.27 -10.94 9.21
CA GLY A 239 17.50 -12.09 8.31
C GLY A 239 16.40 -12.28 7.26
N LEU A 240 15.13 -12.12 7.63
CA LEU A 240 13.98 -12.30 6.72
C LEU A 240 13.74 -11.10 5.77
N ALA A 241 14.40 -9.96 6.02
CA ALA A 241 14.43 -8.84 5.05
C ALA A 241 15.43 -9.10 3.91
N PHE A 242 16.25 -10.14 4.00
CA PHE A 242 17.32 -10.50 3.06
C PHE A 242 17.06 -11.80 2.28
N GLU A 243 15.89 -12.43 2.40
CA GLU A 243 15.51 -13.49 1.45
C GLU A 243 15.13 -12.86 0.10
N ALA A 244 16.11 -12.86 -0.80
CA ALA A 244 15.86 -12.78 -2.23
C ALA A 244 14.80 -13.82 -2.61
N PRO A 245 13.85 -13.51 -3.53
CA PRO A 245 12.93 -14.52 -4.02
C PRO A 245 13.75 -15.67 -4.63
N GLY A 246 13.65 -16.83 -3.99
CA GLY A 246 14.38 -18.04 -4.35
C GLY A 246 14.29 -18.32 -5.85
N VAL A 247 15.47 -18.52 -6.43
CA VAL A 247 15.69 -19.32 -7.62
C VAL A 247 15.17 -20.73 -7.29
N GLY A 248 13.98 -21.04 -7.78
CA GLY A 248 13.48 -22.40 -7.82
C GLY A 248 13.96 -23.05 -9.10
N SER A 249 14.89 -23.99 -8.94
CA SER A 249 15.30 -24.99 -9.93
C SER A 249 14.12 -25.84 -10.40
#